data_AF-A0A9W8U9T1-F1
#
_entry.id   AF-A0A9W8U9T1-F1
#
_cell.length_a   1.000
_cell.length_b   1.000
_cell.length_c   1.000
_cell.angle_alpha   90.00
_cell.angle_beta   90.00
_cell.angle_gamma   90.00
#
_symmetry.space_group_name_H-M   'P 1'
#
loop_
_entity.id
_entity.type
_entity.pdbx_description
1 polymer ?
#
loop_
_entity_poly.entity_id
_entity_poly.type
_entity_poly.pdbx_seq_one_letter_code
_entity_poly.pdbx_strand_id
1 'polypeptide(L)'
;MFNGVSRVSTANGHPPSFLQHNDIQCRNVVKDTLAPELMTLFELQKFSNRLHTAMTAQILSNNAVPETVVKTWEDEFEVLRPLVTHVETDCSRFIILIAQLEVQAYYFVSLPDQRPNFTLNALRAYNTSQNLINAAITLESISQLLTHSTHWIYRAVIDACCILMSTLHSKATPPHISASDADAVVVQIMNVLRTCSVRDNDLPMRASVTLETFWSVRHMLPKWDIPVGTWPDRIGAATSYWCLARFKQALQEAKNSTDGAQKGMEVYEANLPNTTNNKDNDDNAEPNPEINPGQNQTIDSSIDPLQGIDWSMIIDDFGWIGEGPIFLGPA
;
A
#
# COMPACT_ATOMS: atom_id res chain seq x y z
N MET A 1 23.46 -21.15 21.41
CA MET A 1 22.67 -21.35 20.18
C MET A 1 22.28 -19.99 19.65
N PHE A 2 22.95 -19.52 18.60
CA PHE A 2 22.66 -18.24 17.95
C PHE A 2 21.53 -18.47 16.94
N ASN A 3 20.32 -18.02 17.24
CA ASN A 3 19.25 -17.92 16.24
C ASN A 3 19.56 -16.68 15.37
N GLY A 4 20.32 -16.89 14.30
CA GLY A 4 20.61 -15.88 13.31
C GLY A 4 19.35 -15.56 12.51
N VAL A 5 18.68 -14.45 12.85
CA VAL A 5 17.68 -13.84 11.96
C VAL A 5 18.45 -13.28 10.77
N SER A 6 18.39 -13.94 9.62
CA SER A 6 18.87 -13.39 8.36
C SER A 6 17.95 -12.22 7.98
N ARG A 7 18.38 -10.99 8.32
CA ARG A 7 17.70 -9.76 7.92
C ARG A 7 18.22 -9.38 6.55
N VAL A 8 17.39 -9.63 5.55
CA VAL A 8 17.76 -9.52 4.16
C VAL A 8 17.57 -8.08 3.69
N SER A 9 18.61 -7.46 3.13
CA SER A 9 18.60 -6.05 2.68
C SER A 9 18.97 -5.92 1.20
N THR A 10 18.29 -4.97 0.55
CA THR A 10 18.26 -4.56 -0.87
C THR A 10 17.31 -5.33 -1.80
N ALA A 11 17.04 -4.75 -2.97
CA ALA A 11 15.84 -4.87 -3.83
C ALA A 11 15.21 -6.27 -4.03
N ASN A 12 15.93 -7.36 -3.77
CA ASN A 12 15.49 -8.75 -3.92
C ASN A 12 15.90 -9.68 -2.76
N GLY A 13 16.21 -9.16 -1.57
CA GLY A 13 16.75 -10.01 -0.51
C GLY A 13 18.10 -10.64 -0.89
N HIS A 14 18.91 -9.93 -1.66
CA HIS A 14 20.29 -10.30 -1.97
C HIS A 14 21.17 -9.22 -1.37
N PRO A 15 22.33 -9.53 -0.75
CA PRO A 15 23.28 -8.49 -0.38
C PRO A 15 23.54 -7.61 -1.60
N PRO A 16 23.69 -6.28 -1.43
CA PRO A 16 23.89 -5.37 -2.55
C PRO A 16 24.99 -5.94 -3.43
N SER A 17 24.71 -6.09 -4.74
CA SER A 17 25.66 -6.57 -5.73
C SER A 17 26.86 -5.65 -5.66
N PHE A 18 27.87 -6.02 -4.87
CA PHE A 18 29.15 -5.34 -4.62
C PHE A 18 29.15 -3.80 -4.78
N LEU A 19 29.50 -3.08 -3.71
CA LEU A 19 30.12 -1.75 -3.87
C LEU A 19 31.44 -1.94 -4.65
N GLN A 20 31.37 -2.04 -5.97
CA GLN A 20 32.54 -2.06 -6.83
C GLN A 20 33.26 -0.73 -6.62
N HIS A 21 34.47 -0.78 -6.08
CA HIS A 21 35.29 0.41 -5.89
C HIS A 21 35.68 1.07 -7.23
N ASN A 22 35.52 0.35 -8.34
CA ASN A 22 35.72 0.83 -9.70
C ASN A 22 34.54 0.40 -10.59
N ASP A 23 33.65 1.34 -10.92
CA ASP A 23 32.49 1.14 -11.81
C ASP A 23 32.73 1.66 -13.24
N ILE A 24 33.97 2.04 -13.58
CA ILE A 24 34.32 2.68 -14.86
C ILE A 24 33.93 1.78 -16.04
N GLN A 25 34.13 0.46 -15.94
CA GLN A 25 33.79 -0.47 -17.01
C GLN A 25 32.27 -0.58 -17.21
N CYS A 26 31.49 -0.68 -16.12
CA CYS A 26 30.03 -0.67 -16.20
C CYS A 26 29.50 0.64 -16.77
N ARG A 27 30.04 1.78 -16.32
CA ARG A 27 29.71 3.10 -16.87
C ARG A 27 30.01 3.19 -18.36
N ASN A 28 31.17 2.72 -18.80
CA ASN A 28 31.52 2.74 -20.23
C ASN A 28 30.54 1.88 -21.05
N VAL A 29 30.20 0.69 -20.57
CA VAL A 29 29.22 -0.19 -21.24
C VAL A 29 27.84 0.48 -21.34
N VAL A 30 27.35 1.11 -20.26
CA VAL A 30 26.02 1.73 -20.23
C VAL A 30 25.99 3.04 -21.01
N LYS A 31 27.07 3.83 -20.96
CA LYS A 31 27.19 5.13 -21.65
C LYS A 31 27.07 4.99 -23.16
N ASP A 32 27.55 3.89 -23.72
CA ASP A 32 27.52 3.63 -25.15
C ASP A 32 26.21 2.96 -25.61
N THR A 33 25.23 2.79 -24.70
CA THR A 33 23.91 2.25 -25.05
C THR A 33 22.98 3.32 -25.63
N LEU A 34 22.01 2.89 -26.42
CA LEU A 34 20.91 3.74 -26.92
C LEU A 34 19.84 4.06 -25.85
N ALA A 35 20.03 3.60 -24.61
CA ALA A 35 19.06 3.71 -23.52
C ALA A 35 19.63 4.60 -22.40
N PRO A 36 19.54 5.93 -22.51
CA PRO A 36 20.11 6.86 -21.54
C PRO A 36 19.59 6.65 -20.11
N GLU A 37 18.38 6.10 -19.97
CA GLU A 37 17.75 5.79 -18.68
C GLU A 37 18.46 4.69 -17.90
N LEU A 38 19.20 3.80 -18.59
CA LEU A 38 20.01 2.79 -17.91
C LEU A 38 21.12 3.44 -17.07
N MET A 39 21.66 4.58 -17.52
CA MET A 39 22.64 5.33 -16.73
C MET A 39 21.98 5.97 -15.51
N THR A 40 20.80 6.58 -15.68
CA THR A 40 20.02 7.13 -14.57
C THR A 40 19.69 6.03 -13.54
N LEU A 41 19.23 4.86 -13.99
CA LEU A 41 18.96 3.71 -13.14
C LEU A 41 20.23 3.25 -12.40
N PHE A 42 21.35 3.15 -13.10
CA PHE A 42 22.62 2.72 -12.51
C PHE A 42 23.08 3.64 -11.37
N GLU A 43 23.09 4.95 -11.60
CA GLU A 43 23.48 5.92 -10.57
C GLU A 43 22.53 5.93 -9.39
N LEU A 44 21.23 5.87 -9.65
CA LEU A 44 20.22 5.88 -8.60
C LEU A 44 20.24 4.59 -7.79
N GLN A 45 20.47 3.43 -8.40
CA GLN A 45 20.65 2.19 -7.65
C GLN A 45 21.89 2.22 -6.76
N LYS A 46 22.99 2.83 -7.22
CA LYS A 46 24.21 3.04 -6.42
C LYS A 46 23.92 3.94 -5.22
N PHE A 47 23.17 5.02 -5.43
CA PHE A 47 22.70 5.89 -4.36
C PHE A 47 21.80 5.15 -3.36
N SER A 48 20.75 4.45 -3.84
CA SER A 48 19.83 3.68 -3.00
C SER A 48 20.57 2.62 -2.19
N ASN A 49 21.56 1.93 -2.76
CA ASN A 49 22.37 0.95 -2.01
C ASN A 49 23.15 1.59 -0.84
N ARG A 50 23.72 2.78 -1.04
CA ARG A 50 24.39 3.54 0.04
C ARG A 50 23.38 3.99 1.10
N LEU A 51 22.24 4.52 0.65
CA LEU A 51 21.12 4.91 1.50
C LEU A 51 20.68 3.73 2.38
N HIS A 52 20.31 2.59 1.80
CA HIS A 52 19.86 1.41 2.55
C HIS A 52 20.91 0.92 3.54
N THR A 53 22.19 0.94 3.17
CA THR A 53 23.29 0.55 4.07
C THR A 53 23.38 1.49 5.28
N ALA A 54 23.32 2.80 5.03
CA ALA A 54 23.36 3.80 6.09
C ALA A 54 22.14 3.72 7.02
N MET A 55 20.94 3.56 6.44
CA MET A 55 19.71 3.43 7.21
C MET A 55 19.68 2.14 8.02
N THR A 56 20.20 1.04 7.47
CA THR A 56 20.36 -0.22 8.21
C THR A 56 21.26 -0.01 9.43
N ALA A 57 22.39 0.68 9.26
CA ALA A 57 23.29 0.97 10.38
C ALA A 57 22.63 1.84 11.47
N GLN A 58 21.81 2.83 11.07
CA GLN A 58 21.02 3.63 12.00
C GLN A 58 20.00 2.79 12.76
N ILE A 59 19.22 1.96 12.05
CA ILE A 59 18.22 1.07 12.67
C ILE A 59 18.89 0.08 13.61
N LEU A 60 20.03 -0.51 13.26
CA LEU A 60 20.75 -1.44 14.13
C LEU A 60 21.30 -0.78 15.40
N SER A 61 21.68 0.49 15.32
CA SER A 61 22.28 1.20 16.44
C SER A 61 21.23 1.85 17.35
N ASN A 62 20.14 2.35 16.77
CA ASN A 62 19.19 3.24 17.44
C ASN A 62 17.74 2.70 17.43
N ASN A 63 17.48 1.54 16.82
CA ASN A 63 16.15 0.99 16.54
C ASN A 63 15.23 1.92 15.72
N ALA A 64 15.79 2.96 15.11
CA ALA A 64 15.06 3.97 14.34
C ALA A 64 16.01 4.76 13.44
N VAL A 65 15.44 5.62 12.60
CA VAL A 65 16.17 6.61 11.80
C VAL A 65 15.64 8.00 12.17
N PRO A 66 16.46 8.90 12.75
CA PRO A 66 16.01 10.26 13.04
C PRO A 66 15.64 11.04 11.77
N GLU A 67 14.62 11.91 11.84
CA GLU A 67 14.17 12.73 10.70
C GLU A 67 15.33 13.54 10.08
N THR A 68 16.23 14.05 10.91
CA THR A 68 17.41 14.82 10.48
C THR A 68 18.37 14.01 9.62
N VAL A 69 18.50 12.71 9.89
CA VAL A 69 19.33 11.81 9.08
C VAL A 69 18.70 11.59 7.71
N VAL A 70 17.40 11.34 7.66
CA VAL A 70 16.66 11.20 6.38
C VAL A 70 16.77 12.48 5.56
N LYS A 71 16.66 13.65 6.21
CA LYS A 71 16.77 14.96 5.55
C LYS A 71 18.14 15.16 4.88
N THR A 72 19.23 14.75 5.53
CA THR A 72 20.59 14.81 4.93
C THR A 72 20.68 13.97 3.65
N TRP A 73 20.10 12.76 3.65
CA TRP A 73 20.09 11.91 2.46
C TRP A 73 19.19 12.47 1.35
N GLU A 74 18.10 13.13 1.72
CA GLU A 74 17.27 13.85 0.77
C GLU A 74 18.04 15.03 0.14
N ASP A 75 18.83 15.77 0.92
CA ASP A 75 19.71 16.82 0.38
C ASP A 75 20.80 16.26 -0.55
N GLU A 76 21.43 15.12 -0.20
CA GLU A 76 22.35 14.42 -1.10
C GLU A 76 21.68 13.99 -2.41
N PHE A 77 20.44 13.51 -2.35
CA PHE A 77 19.66 13.11 -3.51
C PHE A 77 19.34 14.31 -4.43
N GLU A 78 18.96 15.45 -3.86
CA GLU A 78 18.67 16.67 -4.63
C GLU A 78 19.93 17.19 -5.36
N VAL A 79 21.12 17.05 -4.77
CA VAL A 79 22.40 17.35 -5.43
C VAL A 79 22.69 16.35 -6.56
N LEU A 80 22.36 15.08 -6.38
CA LEU A 80 22.58 14.02 -7.36
C LEU A 80 21.63 14.12 -8.57
N ARG A 81 20.36 14.51 -8.36
CA ARG A 81 19.31 14.53 -9.39
C ARG A 81 19.75 15.17 -10.71
N PRO A 82 20.25 16.42 -10.76
CA PRO A 82 20.67 17.03 -12.04
C PRO A 82 21.89 16.36 -12.68
N LEU A 83 22.69 15.60 -11.91
CA LEU A 83 23.88 14.91 -12.42
C LEU A 83 23.55 13.60 -13.12
N VAL A 84 22.44 12.95 -12.74
CA VAL A 84 22.02 11.64 -13.28
C VAL A 84 20.99 11.77 -14.40
N THR A 85 20.35 12.93 -14.52
CA THR A 85 19.41 13.26 -15.59
C THR A 85 20.17 13.90 -16.76
N HIS A 86 20.89 13.08 -17.53
CA HIS A 86 21.56 13.57 -18.75
C HIS A 86 20.58 13.85 -19.89
N VAL A 87 19.47 13.11 -19.93
CA VAL A 87 18.34 13.28 -20.85
C VAL A 87 17.07 13.12 -20.03
N GLU A 88 16.19 14.12 -20.05
CA GLU A 88 14.92 14.05 -19.36
C GLU A 88 13.90 13.30 -20.22
N THR A 89 13.60 12.07 -19.83
CA THR A 89 12.55 11.23 -20.42
C THR A 89 11.53 10.82 -19.37
N ASP A 90 10.33 10.40 -19.79
CA ASP A 90 9.30 9.90 -18.87
C ASP A 90 9.81 8.72 -18.01
N CYS A 91 10.63 7.84 -18.60
CA CYS A 91 11.22 6.71 -17.90
C CYS A 91 12.28 7.17 -16.89
N SER A 92 13.15 8.13 -17.25
CA SER A 92 14.10 8.71 -16.27
C SER A 92 13.39 9.39 -15.11
N ARG A 93 12.29 10.12 -15.37
CA ARG A 93 11.43 10.77 -14.37
C ARG A 93 10.81 9.74 -13.44
N PHE A 94 10.32 8.63 -13.99
CA PHE A 94 9.79 7.52 -13.21
C PHE A 94 10.84 6.92 -12.27
N ILE A 95 12.05 6.64 -12.75
CA ILE A 95 13.14 6.09 -11.94
C ILE A 95 13.54 7.06 -10.81
N ILE A 96 13.61 8.36 -11.10
CA ILE A 96 13.90 9.41 -10.09
C ILE A 96 12.82 9.45 -9.00
N LEU A 97 11.54 9.33 -9.39
CA LEU A 97 10.43 9.28 -8.44
C LEU A 97 10.51 8.05 -7.53
N ILE A 98 10.94 6.89 -8.05
CA ILE A 98 11.17 5.68 -7.24
C ILE A 98 12.24 5.97 -6.17
N ALA A 99 13.41 6.45 -6.58
CA ALA A 99 14.51 6.73 -5.65
C ALA A 99 14.12 7.79 -4.61
N GLN A 100 13.36 8.82 -5.01
CA GLN A 100 12.84 9.82 -4.10
C GLN A 100 11.89 9.22 -3.06
N LEU A 101 10.98 8.34 -3.49
CA LEU A 101 10.04 7.68 -2.61
C LEU A 101 10.77 6.75 -1.62
N GLU A 102 11.82 6.06 -2.06
CA GLU A 102 12.67 5.22 -1.20
C GLU A 102 13.32 6.03 -0.08
N VAL A 103 13.83 7.24 -0.37
CA VAL A 103 14.35 8.16 0.66
C VAL A 103 13.23 8.57 1.62
N GLN A 104 12.08 9.00 1.09
CA GLN A 104 10.97 9.50 1.89
C GLN A 104 10.33 8.43 2.78
N ALA A 105 10.36 7.17 2.36
CA ALA A 105 9.86 6.04 3.16
C ALA A 105 10.57 5.91 4.52
N TYR A 106 11.83 6.38 4.64
CA TYR A 106 12.56 6.35 5.91
C TYR A 106 12.05 7.34 6.95
N TYR A 107 11.30 8.37 6.57
CA TYR A 107 10.61 9.23 7.54
C TYR A 107 9.59 8.45 8.38
N PHE A 108 9.10 7.31 7.89
CA PHE A 108 8.19 6.42 8.62
C PHE A 108 8.89 5.52 9.65
N VAL A 109 10.23 5.44 9.61
CA VAL A 109 11.05 4.66 10.56
C VAL A 109 11.40 5.48 11.81
N SER A 110 11.23 6.80 11.77
CA SER A 110 11.54 7.69 12.89
C SER A 110 10.61 7.45 14.10
N LEU A 111 11.15 7.58 15.31
CA LEU A 111 10.35 7.55 16.54
C LEU A 111 9.53 8.83 16.71
N PRO A 112 8.40 8.81 17.45
CA PRO A 112 7.56 9.99 17.72
C PRO A 112 8.30 11.24 18.18
N ASP A 113 9.29 11.10 19.06
CA ASP A 113 10.11 12.18 19.59
C ASP A 113 11.15 12.72 18.59
N GLN A 114 11.40 12.00 17.49
CA GLN A 114 12.42 12.29 16.49
C GLN A 114 11.85 12.72 15.13
N ARG A 115 10.53 12.98 15.05
CA ARG A 115 9.81 13.29 13.81
C ARG A 115 8.85 14.49 13.93
N PRO A 116 9.34 15.68 14.27
CA PRO A 116 8.49 16.86 14.46
C PRO A 116 7.65 17.21 13.22
N ASN A 117 8.10 16.87 12.00
CA ASN A 117 7.40 17.19 10.76
C ASN A 117 6.71 15.98 10.12
N PHE A 118 6.34 14.97 10.92
CA PHE A 118 5.84 13.70 10.41
C PHE A 118 4.68 13.82 9.41
N THR A 119 3.65 14.60 9.74
CA THR A 119 2.49 14.81 8.86
C THR A 119 2.89 15.47 7.55
N LEU A 120 3.79 16.46 7.60
CA LEU A 120 4.31 17.13 6.41
C LEU A 120 5.08 16.14 5.52
N ASN A 121 5.96 15.32 6.12
CA ASN A 121 6.74 14.33 5.38
C ASN A 121 5.85 13.21 4.79
N ALA A 122 4.78 12.82 5.48
CA ALA A 122 3.78 11.91 4.94
C ALA A 122 3.05 12.51 3.72
N LEU A 123 2.70 13.80 3.75
CA LEU A 123 2.10 14.49 2.62
C LEU A 123 3.08 14.64 1.44
N ARG A 124 4.37 14.84 1.71
CA ARG A 124 5.41 14.85 0.66
C ARG A 124 5.51 13.48 -0.01
N ALA A 125 5.54 12.40 0.77
CA ALA A 125 5.53 11.03 0.27
C ALA A 125 4.25 10.70 -0.52
N TYR A 126 3.10 11.19 -0.06
CA TYR A 126 1.82 11.09 -0.77
C TYR A 126 1.90 11.73 -2.17
N ASN A 127 2.40 12.97 -2.27
CA ASN A 127 2.54 13.66 -3.55
C ASN A 127 3.54 12.97 -4.48
N THR A 128 4.70 12.52 -3.96
CA THR A 128 5.66 11.71 -4.73
C THR A 128 5.01 10.43 -5.24
N SER A 129 4.22 9.75 -4.41
CA SER A 129 3.49 8.54 -4.77
C SER A 129 2.47 8.79 -5.87
N GLN A 130 1.70 9.87 -5.80
CA GLN A 130 0.74 10.25 -6.85
C GLN A 130 1.47 10.52 -8.18
N ASN A 131 2.59 11.25 -8.14
CA ASN A 131 3.41 11.51 -9.31
C ASN A 131 4.00 10.22 -9.90
N LEU A 132 4.44 9.29 -9.05
CA LEU A 132 4.97 7.99 -9.47
C LEU A 132 3.89 7.16 -10.20
N ILE A 133 2.69 7.08 -9.64
CA ILE A 133 1.55 6.36 -10.24
C ILE A 133 1.15 6.99 -11.58
N ASN A 134 1.09 8.32 -11.66
CA ASN A 134 0.78 9.01 -12.92
C ASN A 134 1.85 8.76 -14.00
N ALA A 135 3.13 8.76 -13.62
CA ALA A 135 4.24 8.44 -14.53
C ALA A 135 4.18 6.98 -14.98
N ALA A 136 3.88 6.04 -14.08
CA ALA A 136 3.66 4.63 -14.41
C ALA A 136 2.53 4.43 -15.41
N ILE A 137 1.38 5.08 -15.22
CA ILE A 137 0.24 5.01 -16.15
C ILE A 137 0.62 5.55 -17.53
N THR A 138 1.37 6.66 -17.57
CA THR A 138 1.86 7.24 -18.82
C THR A 138 2.78 6.25 -19.55
N LEU A 139 3.75 5.67 -18.84
CA LEU A 139 4.67 4.69 -19.40
C LEU A 139 3.99 3.36 -19.78
N GLU A 140 2.94 2.97 -19.07
CA GLU A 140 2.12 1.83 -19.48
C GLU A 140 1.47 2.07 -20.84
N SER A 141 0.89 3.27 -21.05
CA SER A 141 0.23 3.60 -22.31
C SER A 141 1.18 3.66 -23.52
N ILE A 142 2.45 3.97 -23.29
CA ILE A 142 3.45 4.19 -24.35
C ILE A 142 4.31 2.93 -24.59
N SER A 143 4.68 2.22 -23.54
CA SER A 143 5.68 1.15 -23.59
C SER A 143 5.29 -0.12 -22.83
N GLN A 144 4.06 -0.22 -22.31
CA GLN A 144 3.61 -1.37 -21.53
C GLN A 144 4.52 -1.67 -20.32
N LEU A 145 5.03 -0.62 -19.67
CA LEU A 145 6.02 -0.73 -18.59
C LEU A 145 5.53 -1.62 -17.44
N LEU A 146 4.27 -1.48 -17.03
CA LEU A 146 3.68 -2.24 -15.93
C LEU A 146 3.42 -3.69 -16.35
N THR A 147 2.92 -3.88 -17.57
CA THR A 147 2.69 -5.21 -18.15
C THR A 147 3.99 -6.04 -18.20
N HIS A 148 5.12 -5.42 -18.53
CA HIS A 148 6.44 -6.07 -18.57
C HIS A 148 7.31 -5.72 -17.35
N SER A 149 6.69 -5.29 -16.25
CA SER A 149 7.43 -4.77 -15.10
C SER A 149 8.27 -5.85 -14.43
N THR A 150 9.49 -5.46 -14.03
CA THR A 150 10.28 -6.29 -13.12
C THR A 150 9.74 -6.16 -11.71
N HIS A 151 10.09 -7.12 -10.85
CA HIS A 151 9.71 -7.09 -9.44
C HIS A 151 10.12 -5.79 -8.72
N TRP A 152 11.23 -5.16 -9.12
CA TRP A 152 11.66 -3.87 -8.56
C TRP A 152 10.63 -2.75 -8.84
N ILE A 153 10.13 -2.67 -10.07
CA ILE A 153 9.08 -1.70 -10.45
C ILE A 153 7.81 -1.97 -9.67
N TYR A 154 7.36 -3.24 -9.62
CA TYR A 154 6.19 -3.62 -8.84
C TYR A 154 6.31 -3.21 -7.38
N ARG A 155 7.48 -3.44 -6.75
CA ARG A 155 7.76 -3.07 -5.36
C ARG A 155 7.60 -1.57 -5.10
N ALA A 156 8.16 -0.73 -5.97
CA ALA A 156 8.01 0.71 -5.85
C ALA A 156 6.56 1.18 -6.03
N VAL A 157 5.85 0.56 -6.99
CA VAL A 157 4.44 0.83 -7.26
C VAL A 157 3.57 0.45 -6.07
N ILE A 158 3.72 -0.75 -5.49
CA ILE A 158 2.91 -1.15 -4.32
C ILE A 158 3.19 -0.29 -3.09
N ASP A 159 4.44 0.16 -2.87
CA ASP A 159 4.75 1.12 -1.81
C ASP A 159 3.97 2.44 -2.02
N ALA A 160 3.97 2.98 -3.23
CA ALA A 160 3.20 4.18 -3.57
C ALA A 160 1.68 3.97 -3.39
N CYS A 161 1.12 2.85 -3.86
CA CYS A 161 -0.28 2.50 -3.66
C CYS A 161 -0.64 2.45 -2.17
N CYS A 162 0.20 1.80 -1.36
CA CYS A 162 0.03 1.69 0.08
C CYS A 162 0.09 3.06 0.77
N ILE A 163 1.03 3.93 0.40
CA ILE A 163 1.14 5.29 0.95
C ILE A 163 -0.10 6.12 0.61
N LEU A 164 -0.55 6.08 -0.65
CA LEU A 164 -1.73 6.81 -1.10
C LEU A 164 -2.98 6.38 -0.31
N MET A 165 -3.30 5.08 -0.33
CA MET A 165 -4.49 4.55 0.32
C MET A 165 -4.46 4.75 1.85
N SER A 166 -3.32 4.46 2.48
CA SER A 166 -3.16 4.59 3.93
C SER A 166 -3.30 6.05 4.38
N THR A 167 -2.73 6.99 3.62
CA THR A 167 -2.87 8.43 3.90
C THR A 167 -4.33 8.88 3.75
N LEU A 168 -5.02 8.47 2.68
CA LEU A 168 -6.45 8.79 2.46
C LEU A 168 -7.38 8.15 3.53
N HIS A 169 -6.97 7.06 4.15
CA HIS A 169 -7.69 6.46 5.30
C HIS A 169 -7.25 7.01 6.66
N SER A 170 -6.36 8.01 6.70
CA SER A 170 -5.87 8.60 7.94
C SER A 170 -6.41 10.00 8.21
N LYS A 171 -6.14 10.51 9.42
CA LYS A 171 -6.37 11.91 9.79
C LYS A 171 -5.46 12.90 9.07
N ALA A 172 -4.43 12.41 8.35
CA ALA A 172 -3.55 13.25 7.53
C ALA A 172 -4.02 13.37 6.06
N THR A 173 -5.23 12.90 5.73
CA THR A 173 -5.83 13.09 4.41
C THR A 173 -5.78 14.58 4.02
N PRO A 174 -5.29 14.96 2.83
CA PRO A 174 -5.28 16.35 2.40
C PRO A 174 -6.69 16.96 2.44
N PRO A 175 -6.87 18.17 3.02
CA PRO A 175 -8.20 18.71 3.32
C PRO A 175 -9.04 19.08 2.09
N HIS A 176 -8.41 19.17 0.91
CA HIS A 176 -9.06 19.51 -0.35
C HIS A 176 -9.52 18.28 -1.14
N ILE A 177 -9.17 17.06 -0.69
CA ILE A 177 -9.57 15.82 -1.36
C ILE A 177 -10.98 15.44 -0.90
N SER A 178 -11.93 15.41 -1.83
CA SER A 178 -13.27 14.90 -1.56
C SER A 178 -13.30 13.38 -1.48
N ALA A 179 -14.40 12.80 -0.97
CA ALA A 179 -14.57 11.34 -0.97
C ALA A 179 -14.52 10.76 -2.41
N SER A 180 -15.09 11.47 -3.38
CA SER A 180 -15.06 11.06 -4.80
C SER A 180 -13.65 11.12 -5.38
N ASP A 181 -12.85 12.11 -5.01
CA ASP A 181 -11.45 12.20 -5.46
C ASP A 181 -10.62 11.06 -4.87
N ALA A 182 -10.82 10.75 -3.59
CA ALA A 182 -10.17 9.61 -2.94
C ALA A 182 -10.53 8.28 -3.62
N ASP A 183 -11.80 8.11 -4.00
CA ASP A 183 -12.26 6.92 -4.73
C ASP A 183 -11.63 6.83 -6.12
N ALA A 184 -11.52 7.95 -6.84
CA ALA A 184 -10.84 8.00 -8.13
C ALA A 184 -9.35 7.61 -8.02
N VAL A 185 -8.65 8.10 -6.99
CA VAL A 185 -7.26 7.71 -6.72
C VAL A 185 -7.16 6.21 -6.46
N VAL A 186 -8.08 5.64 -5.66
CA VAL A 186 -8.03 4.21 -5.35
C VAL A 186 -8.36 3.34 -6.56
N VAL A 187 -9.31 3.73 -7.40
CA VAL A 187 -9.57 3.04 -8.68
C VAL A 187 -8.31 3.05 -9.56
N GLN A 188 -7.61 4.18 -9.64
CA GLN A 188 -6.36 4.27 -10.41
C GLN A 188 -5.29 3.30 -9.89
N ILE A 189 -5.03 3.29 -8.58
CA ILE A 189 -3.98 2.41 -8.03
C ILE A 189 -4.37 0.93 -8.12
N MET A 190 -5.67 0.58 -8.06
CA MET A 190 -6.13 -0.80 -8.30
C MET A 190 -5.83 -1.24 -9.73
N ASN A 191 -6.12 -0.39 -10.72
CA ASN A 191 -5.84 -0.69 -12.11
C ASN A 191 -4.34 -0.89 -12.35
N VAL A 192 -3.50 -0.03 -11.78
CA VAL A 192 -2.03 -0.16 -11.87
C VAL A 192 -1.53 -1.49 -11.30
N LEU A 193 -2.03 -1.91 -10.13
CA LEU A 193 -1.64 -3.20 -9.53
C LEU A 193 -2.10 -4.38 -10.39
N ARG A 194 -3.33 -4.35 -10.92
CA ARG A 194 -3.84 -5.39 -11.79
C ARG A 194 -3.06 -5.49 -13.10
N THR A 195 -2.60 -4.38 -13.66
CA THR A 195 -1.73 -4.38 -14.86
C THR A 195 -0.37 -5.03 -14.62
N CYS A 196 0.14 -5.00 -13.39
CA CYS A 196 1.38 -5.71 -13.03
C CYS A 196 1.19 -7.24 -12.92
N SER A 197 -0.04 -7.74 -12.92
CA SER A 197 -0.36 -9.16 -12.78
C SER A 197 -0.03 -9.91 -14.08
N VAL A 198 0.71 -11.01 -13.96
CA VAL A 198 1.08 -11.89 -15.08
C VAL A 198 0.38 -13.25 -15.01
N ARG A 199 -0.16 -13.62 -13.85
CA ARG A 199 -0.93 -14.86 -13.65
C ARG A 199 -1.95 -14.72 -12.54
N ASP A 200 -2.97 -15.57 -12.56
CA ASP A 200 -3.95 -15.63 -11.47
C ASP A 200 -3.27 -15.86 -10.12
N ASN A 201 -3.75 -15.15 -9.10
CA ASN A 201 -3.27 -15.22 -7.72
C ASN A 201 -1.79 -14.90 -7.50
N ASP A 202 -1.14 -14.18 -8.41
CA ASP A 202 0.18 -13.62 -8.14
C ASP A 202 0.17 -12.50 -7.07
N LEU A 203 1.34 -11.95 -6.76
CA LEU A 203 1.48 -10.91 -5.74
C LEU A 203 0.70 -9.63 -6.10
N PRO A 204 0.83 -9.05 -7.32
CA PRO A 204 0.02 -7.91 -7.73
C PRO A 204 -1.49 -8.14 -7.62
N MET A 205 -2.00 -9.27 -8.11
CA MET A 205 -3.43 -9.58 -8.06
C MET A 205 -3.93 -9.63 -6.61
N ARG A 206 -3.24 -10.39 -5.75
CA ARG A 206 -3.63 -10.53 -4.34
C ARG A 206 -3.51 -9.22 -3.55
N ALA A 207 -2.49 -8.41 -3.82
CA ALA A 207 -2.39 -7.07 -3.25
C ALA A 207 -3.59 -6.19 -3.66
N SER A 208 -3.97 -6.22 -4.94
CA SER A 208 -5.13 -5.46 -5.42
C SER A 208 -6.44 -5.87 -4.74
N VAL A 209 -6.69 -7.17 -4.55
CA VAL A 209 -7.89 -7.66 -3.84
C VAL A 209 -7.91 -7.18 -2.39
N THR A 210 -6.77 -7.25 -1.69
CA THR A 210 -6.64 -6.79 -0.31
C THR A 210 -6.96 -5.30 -0.18
N LEU A 211 -6.38 -4.48 -1.06
CA LEU A 211 -6.60 -3.03 -1.05
C LEU A 211 -8.04 -2.66 -1.46
N GLU A 212 -8.59 -3.31 -2.48
CA GLU A 212 -9.97 -3.09 -2.94
C GLU A 212 -10.98 -3.44 -1.84
N THR A 213 -10.79 -4.59 -1.19
CA THR A 213 -11.66 -5.05 -0.10
C THR A 213 -11.54 -4.13 1.11
N PHE A 214 -10.33 -3.73 1.48
CA PHE A 214 -10.14 -2.74 2.54
C PHE A 214 -10.86 -1.42 2.21
N TRP A 215 -10.72 -0.94 0.97
CA TRP A 215 -11.33 0.30 0.57
C TRP A 215 -12.86 0.22 0.56
N SER A 216 -13.48 -0.88 0.10
CA SER A 216 -14.93 -1.01 0.07
C SER A 216 -15.57 -0.90 1.45
N VAL A 217 -14.90 -1.43 2.48
CA VAL A 217 -15.41 -1.46 3.87
C VAL A 217 -14.91 -0.31 4.74
N ARG A 218 -14.06 0.58 4.19
CA ARG A 218 -13.36 1.65 4.93
C ARG A 218 -14.26 2.54 5.77
N HIS A 219 -15.52 2.69 5.41
CA HIS A 219 -16.49 3.54 6.09
C HIS A 219 -16.95 2.97 7.43
N MET A 220 -16.78 1.65 7.63
CA MET A 220 -17.03 0.96 8.90
C MET A 220 -15.83 1.03 9.86
N LEU A 221 -14.68 1.51 9.38
CA LEU A 221 -13.41 1.51 10.09
C LEU A 221 -13.04 2.90 10.60
N PRO A 222 -12.48 3.03 11.82
CA PRO A 222 -12.00 4.32 12.31
C PRO A 222 -10.78 4.78 11.51
N LYS A 223 -10.75 6.08 11.18
CA LYS A 223 -9.60 6.72 10.55
C LYS A 223 -8.34 6.56 11.41
N TRP A 224 -7.21 6.29 10.77
CA TRP A 224 -5.93 6.11 11.47
C TRP A 224 -5.29 7.43 11.91
N ASP A 225 -4.69 7.42 13.10
CA ASP A 225 -3.89 8.56 13.59
C ASP A 225 -2.56 8.71 12.83
N ILE A 226 -1.94 7.58 12.51
CA ILE A 226 -0.68 7.53 11.78
C ILE A 226 -0.99 7.28 10.30
N PRO A 227 -0.66 8.21 9.38
CA PRO A 227 -0.91 8.04 7.95
C PRO A 227 -0.25 6.82 7.33
N VAL A 228 1.00 6.56 7.70
CA VAL A 228 1.80 5.45 7.16
C VAL A 228 2.80 5.04 8.24
N GLY A 229 3.03 3.75 8.38
CA GLY A 229 4.09 3.19 9.23
C GLY A 229 5.01 2.29 8.44
N THR A 230 5.86 1.56 9.16
CA THR A 230 6.89 0.75 8.54
C THR A 230 7.31 -0.40 9.46
N TRP A 231 7.86 -1.46 8.87
CA TRP A 231 8.53 -2.55 9.58
C TRP A 231 10.05 -2.47 9.35
N PRO A 232 10.83 -1.89 10.29
CA PRO A 232 12.24 -1.61 10.09
C PRO A 232 13.11 -2.85 9.81
N ASP A 233 12.61 -4.06 10.11
CA ASP A 233 13.25 -5.34 9.80
C ASP A 233 13.04 -5.82 8.35
N ARG A 234 12.32 -5.05 7.52
CA ARG A 234 11.98 -5.33 6.12
C ARG A 234 12.40 -4.20 5.17
N ILE A 235 13.62 -3.68 5.36
CA ILE A 235 14.14 -2.51 4.64
C ILE A 235 13.91 -2.62 3.11
N GLY A 236 13.36 -1.53 2.55
CA GLY A 236 12.99 -1.39 1.14
C GLY A 236 11.58 -1.86 0.77
N ALA A 237 10.89 -2.62 1.62
CA ALA A 237 9.46 -2.99 1.45
C ALA A 237 8.68 -2.77 2.76
N ALA A 238 9.33 -2.11 3.71
CA ALA A 238 8.86 -1.99 5.07
C ALA A 238 7.50 -1.28 5.14
N THR A 239 7.25 -0.34 4.22
CA THR A 239 6.01 0.42 4.12
C THR A 239 4.87 -0.43 3.58
N SER A 240 5.01 -1.05 2.40
CA SER A 240 3.98 -1.92 1.83
C SER A 240 3.58 -3.06 2.77
N TYR A 241 4.55 -3.73 3.40
CA TYR A 241 4.25 -4.80 4.35
C TYR A 241 3.46 -4.29 5.56
N TRP A 242 3.87 -3.16 6.14
CA TRP A 242 3.16 -2.56 7.26
C TRP A 242 1.72 -2.21 6.88
N CYS A 243 1.52 -1.56 5.72
CA CYS A 243 0.20 -1.17 5.24
C CYS A 243 -0.68 -2.40 4.97
N LEU A 244 -0.18 -3.39 4.23
CA LEU A 244 -0.93 -4.62 3.90
C LEU A 244 -1.34 -5.38 5.16
N ALA A 245 -0.43 -5.52 6.13
CA ALA A 245 -0.74 -6.15 7.40
C ALA A 245 -1.81 -5.38 8.19
N ARG A 246 -1.74 -4.04 8.15
CA ARG A 246 -2.73 -3.19 8.83
C ARG A 246 -4.09 -3.21 8.15
N PHE A 247 -4.14 -3.24 6.82
CA PHE A 247 -5.38 -3.43 6.06
C PHE A 247 -6.01 -4.77 6.42
N LYS A 248 -5.22 -5.85 6.41
CA LYS A 248 -5.65 -7.20 6.79
C LYS A 248 -6.19 -7.27 8.22
N GLN A 249 -5.48 -6.66 9.18
CA GLN A 249 -5.93 -6.59 10.57
C GLN A 249 -7.28 -5.87 10.67
N ALA A 250 -7.42 -4.71 10.03
CA ALA A 250 -8.67 -3.95 10.06
C ALA A 250 -9.83 -4.73 9.42
N LEU A 251 -9.57 -5.45 8.33
CA LEU A 251 -10.54 -6.34 7.71
C LEU A 251 -10.97 -7.48 8.64
N GLN A 252 -10.04 -8.08 9.37
CA GLN A 252 -10.33 -9.14 10.34
C GLN A 252 -11.14 -8.61 11.53
N GLU A 253 -10.84 -7.41 12.00
CA GLU A 253 -11.61 -6.72 13.06
C GLU A 253 -13.04 -6.40 12.60
N ALA A 254 -13.21 -5.92 11.36
CA ALA A 254 -14.52 -5.69 10.77
C ALA A 254 -15.34 -6.99 10.68
N LYS A 255 -14.75 -8.06 10.16
CA LYS A 255 -15.38 -9.38 10.07
C LYS A 255 -15.86 -9.88 11.43
N ASN A 256 -14.98 -9.86 12.43
CA ASN A 256 -15.32 -10.33 13.78
C ASN A 256 -16.44 -9.51 14.42
N SER A 257 -16.50 -8.20 14.11
CA SER A 257 -17.53 -7.30 14.61
C SER A 257 -18.90 -7.61 13.98
N THR A 258 -18.95 -7.84 12.67
CA THR A 258 -20.18 -8.23 11.95
C THR A 258 -20.65 -9.62 12.38
N ASP A 259 -19.74 -10.61 12.48
CA ASP A 259 -20.07 -11.96 12.97
C ASP A 259 -20.62 -11.93 14.41
N GLY A 260 -20.06 -11.07 15.27
CA GLY A 260 -20.53 -10.87 16.64
C GLY A 260 -21.91 -10.20 16.70
N ALA A 261 -22.14 -9.20 15.86
CA ALA A 261 -23.44 -8.54 15.75
C ALA A 261 -24.52 -9.50 15.23
N GLN A 262 -24.21 -10.28 14.19
CA GLN A 262 -25.13 -11.27 13.63
C GLN A 262 -25.51 -12.34 14.66
N LYS A 263 -24.52 -12.91 15.37
CA LYS A 263 -24.80 -13.86 16.47
C LYS A 263 -25.59 -13.23 17.61
N GLY A 264 -25.35 -11.95 17.91
CA GLY A 264 -26.11 -11.20 18.90
C GLY A 264 -27.57 -11.00 18.52
N MET A 265 -27.84 -10.72 17.24
CA MET A 265 -29.21 -10.63 16.69
C MET A 265 -29.91 -11.99 16.70
N GLU A 266 -29.24 -13.07 16.29
CA GLU A 266 -29.79 -14.43 16.34
C GLU A 266 -30.15 -14.86 17.77
N VAL A 267 -29.32 -14.52 18.75
CA VAL A 267 -29.61 -14.78 20.17
C VAL A 267 -30.75 -13.89 20.69
N TYR A 268 -30.84 -12.64 20.25
CA TYR A 268 -31.95 -11.75 20.61
C TYR A 268 -33.27 -12.25 20.02
N GLU A 269 -33.30 -12.63 18.75
CA GLU A 269 -34.46 -13.23 18.06
C GLU A 269 -34.88 -14.56 18.68
N ALA A 270 -33.92 -15.41 19.08
CA ALA A 270 -34.21 -16.64 19.81
C ALA A 270 -34.80 -16.42 21.21
N ASN A 271 -34.59 -15.24 21.80
CA ASN A 271 -35.08 -14.86 23.13
C ASN A 271 -36.34 -13.98 23.08
N LEU A 272 -36.82 -13.60 21.89
CA LEU A 272 -38.14 -12.99 21.73
C LEU A 272 -39.22 -14.05 22.04
N PRO A 273 -40.20 -13.76 22.92
CA PRO A 273 -41.25 -14.73 23.21
C PRO A 273 -42.06 -14.99 21.92
N ASN A 274 -42.08 -16.26 21.49
CA ASN A 274 -42.93 -16.76 20.42
C ASN A 274 -44.39 -16.36 20.68
N THR A 275 -44.83 -15.28 20.04
CA THR A 275 -46.26 -14.92 20.01
C THR A 275 -46.87 -15.61 18.80
N THR A 276 -46.85 -16.94 18.82
CA THR A 276 -47.72 -17.76 17.98
C THR A 276 -48.75 -18.39 18.89
N ASN A 277 -49.95 -17.81 18.88
CA ASN A 277 -51.24 -18.52 18.86
C ASN A 277 -52.38 -17.50 18.98
N ASN A 278 -53.01 -17.19 17.84
CA ASN A 278 -54.43 -17.50 17.68
C ASN A 278 -54.83 -17.30 16.21
N LYS A 279 -55.13 -18.43 15.56
CA LYS A 279 -56.11 -18.47 14.47
C LYS A 279 -57.44 -18.02 15.07
N ASP A 280 -58.15 -17.12 14.40
CA ASP A 280 -59.59 -17.23 14.21
C ASP A 280 -60.00 -16.39 12.98
N ASN A 281 -60.86 -16.99 12.17
CA ASN A 281 -61.46 -16.44 10.95
C ASN A 281 -62.44 -15.30 11.31
N ASP A 282 -62.55 -14.27 10.46
CA ASP A 282 -63.86 -13.87 9.91
C ASP A 282 -63.75 -12.84 8.77
N ASP A 283 -64.76 -12.91 7.90
CA ASP A 283 -64.95 -12.25 6.61
C ASP A 283 -65.29 -10.73 6.63
N ASN A 284 -64.97 -10.08 5.50
CA ASN A 284 -65.63 -8.90 4.86
C ASN A 284 -65.68 -7.52 5.56
N ALA A 285 -65.04 -6.48 4.97
CA ALA A 285 -65.69 -5.27 4.40
C ALA A 285 -64.70 -4.14 3.99
N GLU A 286 -64.79 -3.79 2.70
CA GLU A 286 -64.61 -2.50 1.99
C GLU A 286 -63.32 -1.64 1.99
N PRO A 287 -63.02 -0.96 0.85
CA PRO A 287 -61.83 -0.15 0.63
C PRO A 287 -62.08 1.34 0.92
N ASN A 288 -61.08 2.06 1.43
CA ASN A 288 -61.06 3.52 1.30
C ASN A 288 -59.62 4.05 1.09
N PRO A 289 -59.43 5.10 0.26
CA PRO A 289 -58.15 5.45 -0.33
C PRO A 289 -57.43 6.58 0.43
N GLU A 290 -56.14 6.71 0.06
CA GLU A 290 -55.25 7.89 0.22
C GLU A 290 -54.86 8.33 1.64
N ILE A 291 -53.55 8.24 1.92
CA ILE A 291 -52.63 9.38 2.07
C ILE A 291 -51.19 8.84 1.98
N ASN A 292 -50.48 9.22 0.91
CA ASN A 292 -49.01 9.35 0.89
C ASN A 292 -48.72 10.84 1.23
N PRO A 293 -47.61 11.22 1.90
CA PRO A 293 -46.27 10.90 1.42
C PRO A 293 -45.20 10.72 2.52
N GLY A 294 -44.30 9.77 2.33
CA GLY A 294 -43.12 9.64 3.15
C GLY A 294 -42.35 8.39 2.79
N GLN A 295 -41.71 8.40 1.63
CA GLN A 295 -40.65 7.45 1.31
C GLN A 295 -39.51 7.65 2.33
N ASN A 296 -39.66 7.08 3.52
CA ASN A 296 -38.52 6.51 4.20
C ASN A 296 -38.06 5.39 3.28
N GLN A 297 -37.05 5.71 2.47
CA GLN A 297 -36.12 4.71 2.00
C GLN A 297 -35.53 4.08 3.26
N THR A 298 -36.20 3.04 3.76
CA THR A 298 -35.56 2.02 4.57
C THR A 298 -34.39 1.57 3.72
N ILE A 299 -33.20 2.05 4.10
CA ILE A 299 -31.95 1.51 3.59
C ILE A 299 -32.09 0.01 3.76
N ASP A 300 -32.09 -0.71 2.65
CA ASP A 300 -32.15 -2.15 2.63
C ASP A 300 -30.90 -2.66 3.35
N SER A 301 -31.06 -2.94 4.65
CA SER A 301 -30.01 -3.41 5.55
C SER A 301 -29.68 -4.89 5.33
N SER A 302 -30.07 -5.45 4.18
CA SER A 302 -30.04 -6.89 3.89
C SER A 302 -28.78 -7.36 3.15
N ILE A 303 -27.92 -6.46 2.68
CA ILE A 303 -26.66 -6.85 2.04
C ILE A 303 -25.52 -6.52 3.01
N ASP A 304 -25.04 -7.54 3.73
CA ASP A 304 -23.79 -7.44 4.48
C ASP A 304 -22.67 -7.07 3.48
N PRO A 305 -22.01 -5.91 3.61
CA PRO A 305 -20.94 -5.49 2.70
C PRO A 305 -19.73 -6.43 2.72
N LEU A 306 -19.68 -7.36 3.68
CA LEU A 306 -18.66 -8.40 3.79
C LEU A 306 -19.06 -9.74 3.11
N GLN A 307 -20.30 -9.85 2.63
CA GLN A 307 -20.82 -11.03 1.96
C GLN A 307 -20.18 -11.19 0.58
N GLY A 308 -19.55 -12.34 0.32
CA GLY A 308 -18.89 -12.65 -0.96
C GLY A 308 -17.39 -12.32 -1.02
N ILE A 309 -16.78 -11.83 0.07
CA ILE A 309 -15.33 -11.67 0.16
C ILE A 309 -14.67 -13.05 0.27
N ASP A 310 -13.69 -13.32 -0.60
CA ASP A 310 -12.80 -14.47 -0.48
C ASP A 310 -11.78 -14.22 0.66
N TRP A 311 -12.20 -14.59 1.87
CA TRP A 311 -11.40 -14.41 3.07
C TRP A 311 -10.13 -15.27 3.07
N SER A 312 -10.11 -16.42 2.40
CA SER A 312 -8.91 -17.25 2.29
C SER A 312 -7.79 -16.54 1.50
N MET A 313 -8.14 -15.86 0.41
CA MET A 313 -7.19 -15.08 -0.40
C MET A 313 -6.53 -13.93 0.39
N ILE A 314 -7.23 -13.36 1.37
CA ILE A 314 -6.79 -12.22 2.20
C ILE A 314 -6.09 -12.70 3.48
N ILE A 315 -6.65 -13.71 4.15
CA ILE A 315 -6.26 -14.14 5.50
C ILE A 315 -5.26 -15.31 5.49
N ASP A 316 -5.43 -16.27 4.60
CA ASP A 316 -4.66 -17.53 4.65
C ASP A 316 -3.51 -17.54 3.64
N ASP A 317 -3.72 -17.00 2.43
CA ASP A 317 -2.71 -17.04 1.34
C ASP A 317 -1.68 -15.90 1.42
N PHE A 318 -1.94 -14.89 2.24
CA PHE A 318 -1.10 -13.70 2.39
C PHE A 318 -0.09 -13.87 3.53
N GLY A 319 0.85 -14.81 3.34
CA GLY A 319 2.02 -15.03 4.19
C GLY A 319 3.09 -13.93 4.06
N TRP A 320 2.76 -12.70 4.45
CA TRP A 320 3.74 -11.61 4.62
C TRP A 320 4.21 -11.48 6.07
N ILE A 321 3.48 -12.12 6.98
CA ILE A 321 3.66 -12.11 8.42
C ILE A 321 4.62 -13.25 8.76
N GLY A 322 5.85 -12.92 9.18
CA GLY A 322 6.66 -13.61 10.20
C GLY A 322 6.91 -15.13 10.19
N GLU A 323 6.17 -15.96 9.47
CA GLU A 323 6.27 -17.41 9.48
C GLU A 323 7.06 -17.88 8.25
N GLY A 324 8.38 -17.73 8.34
CA GLY A 324 9.32 -18.38 7.44
C GLY A 324 9.54 -17.71 6.08
N PRO A 325 10.58 -18.16 5.34
CA PRO A 325 10.98 -17.56 4.08
C PRO A 325 10.04 -18.01 2.95
N ILE A 326 8.89 -17.35 2.81
CA ILE A 326 7.97 -17.55 1.68
C ILE A 326 8.23 -16.46 0.63
N PHE A 327 9.50 -16.25 0.29
CA PHE A 327 9.93 -15.35 -0.79
C PHE A 327 10.97 -16.00 -1.70
N LEU A 328 10.91 -17.32 -1.83
CA LEU A 328 11.57 -18.03 -2.89
C LEU A 328 10.46 -18.65 -3.74
N GLY A 329 10.30 -18.15 -4.97
CA GLY A 329 9.63 -18.93 -6.00
C GLY A 329 10.34 -20.28 -6.18
N PRO A 330 9.74 -21.22 -6.93
CA PRO A 330 10.39 -22.50 -7.17
C PRO A 330 11.78 -22.28 -7.77
N ALA A 331 12.76 -22.99 -7.19
CA ALA A 331 14.15 -23.01 -7.64
C ALA A 331 14.31 -23.54 -9.06
#